data_AF-A0A3C1YD24-F1
#
_entry.id   AF-A0A3C1YD24-F1
#
_cell.length_a   1.000
_cell.length_b   1.000
_cell.length_c   1.000
_cell.angle_alpha   90.00
_cell.angle_beta   90.00
_cell.angle_gamma   90.00
#
_symmetry.space_group_name_H-M   'P 1'
#
loop_
_entity.id
_entity.type
_entity.pdbx_description
1 polymer ?
#
loop_
_entity_poly.entity_id
_entity_poly.type
_entity_poly.pdbx_seq_one_letter_code
_entity_poly.pdbx_strand_id
1 'polypeptide(L)'
;MTERLEGKVEKGWGYELIWATNEKYCGKIMVFEKVGSKFSLHFHKEKDETWFVNNGKFLLRWIDTKTSKIYEQELTQGMTWHNPPLQPHQLVCMEAGSSVTEVSTADSVEDNYRIAPGDSQADQEIKPEPRPTS
;
A
#
# COMPACT_ATOMS: atom_id res chain seq x y z
N MET A 1 -6.52 16.45 -14.41
CA MET A 1 -7.48 15.40 -14.05
C MET A 1 -6.73 14.42 -13.19
N THR A 2 -7.32 13.96 -12.09
CA THR A 2 -6.71 12.95 -11.22
C THR A 2 -6.79 11.59 -11.91
N GLU A 3 -5.67 10.93 -12.16
CA GLU A 3 -5.66 9.60 -12.77
C GLU A 3 -6.04 8.54 -11.72
N ARG A 4 -6.95 7.63 -12.12
CA ARG A 4 -7.47 6.55 -11.29
C ARG A 4 -7.42 5.25 -12.06
N LEU A 5 -7.14 4.16 -11.34
CA LEU A 5 -7.12 2.82 -11.91
C LEU A 5 -8.45 2.11 -11.64
N GLU A 6 -8.77 1.13 -12.47
CA GLU A 6 -9.96 0.27 -12.34
C GLU A 6 -9.64 -1.17 -12.79
N GLY A 7 -10.46 -2.13 -12.37
CA GLY A 7 -10.30 -3.54 -12.74
C GLY A 7 -9.11 -4.22 -12.06
N LYS A 8 -8.53 -5.22 -12.72
CA LYS A 8 -7.39 -5.98 -12.18
C LYS A 8 -6.08 -5.29 -12.57
N VAL A 9 -5.25 -4.95 -11.58
CA VAL A 9 -3.93 -4.32 -11.77
C VAL A 9 -2.85 -5.21 -11.15
N GLU A 10 -1.95 -5.71 -11.99
CA GLU A 10 -0.83 -6.55 -11.55
C GLU A 10 0.24 -5.73 -10.80
N LYS A 11 0.84 -6.33 -9.78
CA LYS A 11 1.87 -5.75 -8.91
C LYS A 11 2.97 -6.78 -8.65
N GLY A 12 4.15 -6.33 -8.22
CA GLY A 12 5.25 -7.24 -7.89
C GLY A 12 4.94 -8.20 -6.72
N TRP A 13 3.96 -7.84 -5.87
CA TRP A 13 3.52 -8.62 -4.72
C TRP A 13 2.25 -9.47 -4.95
N GLY A 14 1.61 -9.36 -6.13
CA GLY A 14 0.33 -9.98 -6.44
C GLY A 14 -0.50 -9.05 -7.30
N TYR A 15 -1.74 -8.74 -6.91
CA TYR A 15 -2.59 -7.84 -7.69
C TYR A 15 -3.60 -7.06 -6.83
N GLU A 16 -4.08 -5.97 -7.42
CA GLU A 16 -5.24 -5.22 -6.94
C GLU A 16 -6.44 -5.54 -7.83
N LEU A 17 -7.60 -5.76 -7.23
CA LEU A 17 -8.89 -5.77 -7.91
C LEU A 17 -9.68 -4.55 -7.47
N ILE A 18 -9.72 -3.53 -8.31
CA ILE A 18 -10.38 -2.25 -8.07
C ILE A 18 -11.80 -2.33 -8.62
N TRP A 19 -12.78 -2.48 -7.73
CA TRP A 19 -14.19 -2.70 -8.08
C TRP A 19 -15.04 -1.44 -7.95
N ALA A 20 -14.53 -0.41 -7.28
CA ALA A 20 -15.12 0.92 -7.27
C ALA A 20 -14.04 2.00 -7.29
N THR A 21 -14.21 2.99 -8.15
CA THR A 21 -13.37 4.19 -8.19
C THR A 21 -14.19 5.36 -8.71
N ASN A 22 -14.20 6.47 -7.98
CA ASN A 22 -14.91 7.69 -8.37
C ASN A 22 -14.39 8.89 -7.56
N GLU A 23 -15.05 10.04 -7.67
CA GLU A 23 -14.67 11.28 -6.99
C GLU A 23 -14.89 11.27 -5.47
N LYS A 24 -15.61 10.28 -4.94
CA LYS A 24 -15.97 10.20 -3.52
C LYS A 24 -15.22 9.09 -2.79
N TYR A 25 -15.07 7.93 -3.41
CA TYR A 25 -14.53 6.74 -2.75
C TYR A 25 -13.84 5.78 -3.72
N CYS A 26 -13.02 4.90 -3.16
CA CYS A 26 -12.44 3.76 -3.83
C CYS A 26 -12.66 2.47 -3.01
N GLY A 27 -12.83 1.36 -3.72
CA GLY A 27 -12.95 0.03 -3.16
C GLY A 27 -12.02 -0.93 -3.90
N LYS A 28 -11.17 -1.63 -3.15
CA LYS A 28 -10.18 -2.57 -3.71
C LYS A 28 -10.16 -3.87 -2.93
N ILE A 29 -9.75 -4.95 -3.58
CA ILE A 29 -9.24 -6.15 -2.93
C ILE A 29 -7.79 -6.29 -3.33
N MET A 30 -6.89 -6.37 -2.35
CA MET A 30 -5.47 -6.58 -2.57
C MET A 30 -5.12 -8.01 -2.21
N VAL A 31 -4.57 -8.75 -3.17
CA VAL A 31 -4.23 -10.17 -3.01
C VAL A 31 -2.73 -10.34 -3.13
N PHE A 32 -2.12 -10.91 -2.09
CA PHE A 32 -0.68 -11.15 -2.02
C PHE A 32 -0.39 -12.62 -2.28
N GLU A 33 0.32 -12.92 -3.35
CA GLU A 33 0.46 -14.30 -3.84
C GLU A 33 1.61 -15.07 -3.17
N LYS A 34 2.64 -14.37 -2.67
CA LYS A 34 3.86 -14.98 -2.15
C LYS A 34 4.18 -14.51 -0.73
N VAL A 35 4.61 -15.43 0.13
CA VAL A 35 5.14 -15.10 1.46
C VAL A 35 6.36 -14.19 1.32
N GLY A 36 6.44 -13.15 2.16
CA GLY A 36 7.50 -12.15 2.17
C GLY A 36 7.31 -11.02 1.14
N SER A 37 6.38 -11.15 0.20
CA SER A 37 6.04 -10.07 -0.72
C SER A 37 5.41 -8.90 0.02
N LYS A 38 5.70 -7.68 -0.42
CA LYS A 38 5.25 -6.44 0.23
C LYS A 38 5.01 -5.35 -0.78
N PHE A 39 4.06 -4.47 -0.50
CA PHE A 39 4.01 -3.20 -1.19
C PHE A 39 5.09 -2.25 -0.64
N SER A 40 5.33 -1.12 -1.31
CA SER A 40 6.28 -0.12 -0.81
C SER A 40 5.86 0.40 0.55
N LEU A 41 6.82 0.80 1.39
CA LEU A 41 6.49 1.68 2.50
C LEU A 41 6.11 3.04 1.93
N HIS A 42 4.86 3.45 2.10
CA HIS A 42 4.34 4.67 1.52
C HIS A 42 3.29 5.31 2.41
N PHE A 43 2.91 6.54 2.09
CA PHE A 43 1.78 7.22 2.68
C PHE A 43 0.98 7.97 1.61
N HIS A 44 -0.22 8.36 2.01
CA HIS A 44 -1.13 9.19 1.25
C HIS A 44 -1.25 10.55 1.90
N LYS A 45 -1.26 11.64 1.12
CA LYS A 45 -1.43 12.99 1.66
C LYS A 45 -2.90 13.30 1.90
N GLU A 46 -3.77 12.86 1.00
CA GLU A 46 -5.20 13.18 1.03
C GLU A 46 -6.07 11.96 1.33
N LYS A 47 -5.68 10.78 0.81
CA LYS A 47 -6.49 9.57 0.97
C LYS A 47 -6.50 9.08 2.42
N ASP A 48 -7.70 8.74 2.89
CA ASP A 48 -7.98 8.10 4.16
C ASP A 48 -8.56 6.71 3.85
N GLU A 49 -7.96 5.65 4.40
CA GLU A 49 -8.28 4.27 4.03
C GLU A 49 -8.35 3.32 5.21
N THR A 50 -9.20 2.31 5.09
CA THR A 50 -9.35 1.23 6.06
C THR A 50 -9.27 -0.11 5.36
N TRP A 51 -8.54 -1.04 5.97
CA TRP A 51 -8.47 -2.43 5.54
C TRP A 51 -9.28 -3.34 6.44
N PHE A 52 -9.84 -4.38 5.83
CA PHE A 52 -10.37 -5.57 6.48
C PHE A 52 -9.63 -6.79 5.94
N VAL A 53 -9.04 -7.60 6.83
CA VAL A 53 -8.32 -8.83 6.41
C VAL A 53 -9.34 -9.91 6.10
N ASN A 54 -9.49 -10.23 4.81
CA ASN A 54 -10.45 -11.23 4.36
C ASN A 54 -10.00 -12.65 4.75
N ASN A 55 -8.71 -12.95 4.56
CA ASN A 55 -8.10 -14.24 4.85
C ASN A 55 -6.57 -14.11 4.97
N GLY A 56 -5.97 -15.12 5.61
CA GLY A 56 -4.53 -15.24 5.75
C GLY A 56 -3.94 -14.34 6.84
N LYS A 57 -2.68 -13.94 6.65
CA LYS A 57 -1.87 -13.25 7.66
C LYS A 57 -0.90 -12.25 7.05
N PHE A 58 -0.80 -11.09 7.67
CA PHE A 58 0.12 -10.02 7.31
C PHE A 58 0.95 -9.55 8.51
N LEU A 59 2.14 -9.04 8.22
CA LEU A 59 2.87 -8.16 9.12
C LEU A 59 2.68 -6.74 8.61
N LEU A 60 1.98 -5.92 9.40
CA LEU A 60 1.86 -4.50 9.20
C LEU A 60 3.07 -3.80 9.84
N ARG A 61 3.65 -2.84 9.13
CA ARG A 61 4.63 -1.89 9.66
C ARG A 61 4.13 -0.47 9.45
N TRP A 62 4.33 0.41 10.42
CA TRP A 62 4.04 1.84 10.24
C TRP A 62 5.04 2.72 10.97
N ILE A 63 5.15 3.98 10.52
CA ILE A 63 6.01 4.99 11.15
C ILE A 63 5.14 6.01 11.86
N ASP A 64 5.43 6.25 13.14
CA ASP A 64 4.94 7.44 13.82
C ASP A 64 5.78 8.65 13.41
N THR A 65 5.20 9.52 12.60
CA THR A 65 5.85 10.72 12.05
C THR A 65 6.21 11.77 13.10
N LYS A 66 5.71 11.67 14.34
CA LYS A 66 6.07 12.55 15.45
C LYS A 66 7.30 12.07 16.20
N THR A 67 7.50 10.76 16.28
CA THR A 67 8.57 10.15 17.10
C THR A 67 9.64 9.44 16.29
N SER A 68 9.45 9.31 14.98
CA SER A 68 10.31 8.54 14.07
C SER A 68 10.45 7.07 14.45
N LYS A 69 9.50 6.54 15.24
CA LYS A 69 9.48 5.13 15.65
C LYS A 69 8.78 4.30 14.60
N ILE A 70 9.35 3.13 14.33
CA ILE A 70 8.74 2.09 13.52
C ILE A 70 8.04 1.12 14.46
N TYR A 71 6.79 0.81 14.16
CA TYR A 71 6.00 -0.18 14.86
C TYR A 71 5.63 -1.31 13.90
N GLU A 72 5.39 -2.48 14.48
CA GLU A 72 4.94 -3.65 13.74
C GLU A 72 3.79 -4.35 14.47
N GLN A 73 2.86 -4.93 13.71
CA GLN A 73 1.76 -5.72 14.24
C GLN A 73 1.36 -6.81 13.26
N GLU A 74 1.02 -7.99 13.76
CA GLU A 74 0.39 -9.02 12.94
C GLU A 74 -1.10 -8.71 12.73
N LEU A 75 -1.55 -8.75 11.47
CA LEU A 75 -2.96 -8.71 11.12
C LEU A 75 -3.39 -10.09 10.62
N THR A 76 -4.46 -10.62 11.20
CA THR A 76 -5.04 -11.93 10.85
C THR A 76 -6.49 -11.75 10.39
N GLN A 77 -7.06 -12.80 9.81
CA GLN A 77 -8.43 -12.80 9.30
C GLN A 77 -9.45 -12.18 10.27
N GLY A 78 -10.30 -11.29 9.76
CA GLY A 78 -11.32 -10.58 10.51
C GLY A 78 -10.84 -9.32 11.24
N MET A 79 -9.53 -9.06 11.29
CA MET A 79 -8.99 -7.82 11.83
C MET A 79 -9.18 -6.66 10.86
N THR A 80 -9.28 -5.45 11.41
CA THR A 80 -9.32 -4.19 10.66
C THR A 80 -8.11 -3.32 10.98
N TRP A 81 -7.70 -2.49 10.04
CA TRP A 81 -6.67 -1.48 10.25
C TRP A 81 -7.03 -0.18 9.53
N HIS A 82 -6.78 0.97 10.15
CA HIS A 82 -7.05 2.29 9.58
C HIS A 82 -5.72 3.00 9.30
N ASN A 83 -5.50 3.40 8.05
CA ASN A 83 -4.40 4.28 7.67
C ASN A 83 -4.93 5.71 7.48
N PRO A 84 -4.78 6.60 8.48
CA PRO A 84 -5.07 8.00 8.27
C PRO A 84 -4.08 8.64 7.29
N PRO A 85 -4.44 9.79 6.68
CA PRO A 85 -3.52 10.56 5.88
C PRO A 85 -2.20 10.86 6.63
N LEU A 86 -1.11 10.88 5.87
CA LEU A 86 0.26 11.15 6.34
C LEU A 86 0.84 10.10 7.31
N GLN A 87 0.25 8.92 7.41
CA GLN A 87 0.84 7.78 8.14
C GLN A 87 1.54 6.83 7.17
N PRO A 88 2.88 6.72 7.20
CA PRO A 88 3.60 5.69 6.46
C PRO A 88 3.24 4.29 6.92
N HIS A 89 2.90 3.42 5.97
CA HIS A 89 2.52 2.04 6.24
C HIS A 89 3.06 1.07 5.18
N GLN A 90 3.29 -0.18 5.60
CA GLN A 90 3.73 -1.30 4.79
C GLN A 90 3.00 -2.58 5.21
N LEU A 91 2.38 -3.29 4.25
CA LEU A 91 1.94 -4.66 4.44
C LEU A 91 2.96 -5.63 3.85
N VAL A 92 3.33 -6.63 4.65
CA VAL A 92 4.16 -7.76 4.25
C VAL A 92 3.32 -9.04 4.39
N CYS A 93 3.25 -9.82 3.32
CA CYS A 93 2.52 -11.07 3.29
C CYS A 93 3.22 -12.14 4.14
N MET A 94 2.51 -12.74 5.10
CA MET A 94 3.05 -13.80 5.96
C MET A 94 2.49 -15.18 5.58
N GLU A 95 1.42 -15.23 4.79
CA GLU A 95 0.78 -16.45 4.29
C GLU A 95 0.38 -16.28 2.82
N ALA A 96 0.81 -17.18 1.93
CA ALA A 96 0.54 -17.06 0.50
C ALA A 96 -0.99 -17.05 0.22
N GLY A 97 -1.42 -16.15 -0.67
CA GLY A 97 -2.84 -15.96 -0.98
C GLY A 97 -3.61 -15.14 0.05
N SER A 98 -2.92 -14.50 1.01
CA SER A 98 -3.56 -13.55 1.93
C SER A 98 -4.18 -12.39 1.16
N SER A 99 -5.34 -11.91 1.63
CA SER A 99 -5.98 -10.75 1.01
C SER A 99 -6.61 -9.80 2.01
N VAL A 100 -6.64 -8.52 1.62
CA VAL A 100 -7.35 -7.46 2.35
C VAL A 100 -8.33 -6.74 1.43
N THR A 101 -9.48 -6.37 1.96
CA THR A 101 -10.39 -5.42 1.31
C THR A 101 -10.05 -4.02 1.81
N GLU A 102 -9.83 -3.09 0.89
CA GLU A 102 -9.65 -1.67 1.16
C GLU A 102 -10.91 -0.90 0.79
N VAL A 103 -11.31 -0.02 1.70
CA VAL A 103 -12.24 1.08 1.42
C VAL A 103 -11.56 2.38 1.76
N SER A 104 -11.74 3.38 0.91
CA SER A 104 -11.07 4.67 1.08
C SER A 104 -11.88 5.81 0.50
N THR A 105 -11.47 7.04 0.84
CA THR A 105 -11.84 8.22 0.04
C THR A 105 -11.32 8.08 -1.40
N ALA A 106 -11.57 9.07 -2.26
CA ALA A 106 -11.17 8.98 -3.66
C ALA A 106 -9.66 8.70 -3.83
N ASP A 107 -9.33 7.67 -4.60
CA ASP A 107 -7.95 7.29 -4.89
C ASP A 107 -7.38 8.11 -6.06
N SER A 108 -6.05 8.21 -6.10
CA SER A 108 -5.26 8.98 -7.07
C SER A 108 -3.89 8.35 -7.20
N VAL A 109 -3.42 8.09 -8.43
CA VAL A 109 -2.06 7.56 -8.64
C VAL A 109 -0.98 8.54 -8.18
N GLU A 110 -1.30 9.84 -8.17
CA GLU A 110 -0.43 10.93 -7.78
C GLU A 110 -0.31 11.10 -6.25
N ASP A 111 -1.25 10.56 -5.47
CA ASP A 111 -1.25 10.62 -4.00
C ASP A 111 -0.46 9.48 -3.35
N ASN A 112 0.52 8.87 -4.05
CA ASN A 112 1.32 7.77 -3.52
C ASN A 112 2.78 8.19 -3.30
N TYR A 113 3.11 8.54 -2.05
CA TYR A 113 4.46 9.01 -1.68
C TYR A 113 5.26 7.88 -1.04
N ARG A 114 6.29 7.39 -1.75
CA ARG A 114 7.10 6.24 -1.32
C ARG A 114 8.28 6.67 -0.45
N ILE A 115 8.51 5.92 0.63
CA ILE A 115 9.63 6.08 1.55
C ILE A 115 10.66 4.96 1.36
N ALA A 116 10.20 3.73 1.08
CA ALA A 116 11.07 2.59 0.78
C ALA A 116 10.44 1.68 -0.27
N PRO A 117 11.25 1.01 -1.11
CA PRO A 117 10.74 0.17 -2.19
C PRO A 117 9.99 -1.05 -1.66
N GLY A 118 8.97 -1.48 -2.40
CA GLY A 118 8.35 -2.79 -2.28
C GLY A 118 8.69 -3.66 -3.49
N ASP A 119 7.96 -4.76 -3.64
CA ASP A 119 8.24 -5.74 -4.69
C ASP A 119 7.92 -5.21 -6.10
N SER A 120 7.01 -4.24 -6.22
CA SER A 120 6.74 -3.55 -7.50
C SER A 120 7.86 -2.57 -7.92
N GLN A 121 8.88 -2.33 -7.08
CA GLN A 121 9.99 -1.43 -7.36
C GLN A 121 11.35 -2.16 -7.50
N ALA A 122 11.37 -3.49 -7.43
CA ALA A 122 12.61 -4.28 -7.41
C ALA A 122 13.51 -4.07 -8.64
N ASP A 123 12.96 -3.68 -9.79
CA ASP A 123 13.68 -3.50 -11.06
C ASP A 123 14.02 -2.04 -11.41
N GLN A 124 13.80 -1.09 -10.49
CA GLN A 124 14.20 0.30 -10.74
C GLN A 124 15.68 0.48 -10.41
N GLU A 125 16.56 0.31 -11.41
CA GLU A 125 17.93 0.82 -11.35
C GLU A 125 17.90 2.30 -10.94
N ILE A 126 18.50 2.62 -9.80
CA ILE A 126 18.75 4.00 -9.40
C ILE A 126 19.73 4.57 -10.42
N LYS A 127 19.22 5.27 -11.43
CA LYS A 127 20.08 6.12 -12.27
C LYS A 127 20.57 7.25 -11.36
N PRO A 128 21.89 7.39 -11.13
CA PRO A 128 22.39 8.49 -10.32
C PRO A 128 21.99 9.81 -11.00
N GLU A 129 21.37 10.71 -10.24
CA GLU A 129 21.11 12.06 -10.74
C GLU A 129 22.44 12.72 -11.11
N PRO A 130 22.49 13.48 -12.22
CA PRO A 130 23.66 14.28 -12.53
C PRO A 130 23.88 15.25 -11.36
N ARG A 131 25.09 15.21 -10.77
CA ARG A 131 25.49 16.13 -9.70
C ARG A 131 25.18 17.56 -10.14
N PRO A 132 24.53 18.39 -9.29
CA PRO A 132 24.34 19.80 -9.61
C PRO A 132 25.71 20.43 -9.79
N THR A 133 25.93 21.01 -10.98
CA THR A 133 27.08 21.88 -11.22
C THR A 133 26.90 23.13 -10.36
N SER A 134 27.94 23.44 -9.57
CA SER A 134 28.03 24.62 -8.71
C SER A 134 27.83 25.94 -9.48
#